data_AF-A0A949Z330-F1
#
_entry.id   AF-A0A949Z330-F1
#
_cell.length_a   1.000
_cell.length_b   1.000
_cell.length_c   1.000
_cell.angle_alpha   90.00
_cell.angle_beta   90.00
_cell.angle_gamma   90.00
#
_symmetry.space_group_name_H-M   'P 1'
#
loop_
_entity.id
_entity.type
_entity.pdbx_description
1 polymer ?
#
loop_
_entity_poly.entity_id
_entity_poly.type
_entity_poly.pdbx_seq_one_letter_code
_entity_poly.pdbx_strand_id
1 'polypeptide(L)'
;MNVQTTNAFKQRAQTALEFSGRQLRHLITQHPGYFPLYTVKGKWKHDSEAWTNWCEGFLGGMLWILYRHSDDAWWQERAEHYSRLIEHRKTDRNVHDLGFLFLPTWKAWYDLTGDSAKNQVVIDAGNT
;
A
#
# COMPACT_ATOMS: atom_id res chain seq x y z
N MET A 1 21.89 1.20 -25.15
CA MET A 1 21.53 -0.02 -24.38
C MET A 1 20.99 -1.06 -25.35
N ASN A 2 21.43 -2.31 -25.25
CA ASN A 2 21.13 -3.35 -26.22
C ASN A 2 19.72 -3.96 -25.98
N VAL A 3 18.97 -4.26 -27.04
CA VAL A 3 17.56 -4.74 -26.96
C VAL A 3 17.45 -6.02 -26.12
N GLN A 4 18.46 -6.90 -26.21
CA GLN A 4 18.54 -8.15 -25.45
C GLN A 4 18.65 -7.93 -23.93
N THR A 5 19.47 -6.97 -23.49
CA THR A 5 19.62 -6.61 -22.07
C THR A 5 18.33 -6.03 -21.48
N THR A 6 17.61 -5.25 -22.30
CA THR A 6 16.33 -4.65 -21.93
C THR A 6 15.25 -5.71 -21.71
N ASN A 7 15.27 -6.81 -22.48
CA ASN A 7 14.29 -7.89 -22.37
C ASN A 7 14.51 -8.74 -21.10
N ALA A 8 15.76 -9.08 -20.80
CA ALA A 8 16.10 -9.84 -19.58
C ALA A 8 15.76 -9.08 -18.29
N PHE A 9 15.98 -7.76 -18.26
CA PHE A 9 15.59 -6.93 -17.12
C PHE A 9 14.07 -6.92 -16.91
N LYS A 10 13.30 -6.68 -17.98
CA LYS A 10 11.83 -6.69 -17.94
C LYS A 10 11.29 -8.01 -17.39
N GLN A 11 11.84 -9.14 -17.84
CA GLN A 11 11.43 -10.46 -17.36
C GLN A 11 11.69 -10.65 -15.86
N ARG A 12 12.87 -10.24 -15.37
CA ARG A 12 13.19 -10.32 -13.94
C ARG A 12 12.29 -9.41 -13.10
N ALA A 13 11.98 -8.21 -13.58
CA ALA A 13 11.05 -7.30 -12.92
C ALA A 13 9.64 -7.90 -12.85
N GLN A 14 9.17 -8.53 -13.93
CA GLN A 14 7.90 -9.25 -13.97
C GLN A 14 7.86 -10.36 -12.91
N THR A 15 8.89 -11.21 -12.85
CA THR A 15 8.99 -12.29 -11.85
C THR A 15 8.99 -11.75 -10.42
N ALA A 16 9.68 -10.63 -10.17
CA ALA A 16 9.68 -9.98 -8.86
C ALA A 16 8.28 -9.46 -8.48
N LEU A 17 7.58 -8.81 -9.41
CA LEU A 17 6.20 -8.33 -9.19
C LEU A 17 5.23 -9.48 -8.92
N GLU A 18 5.32 -10.58 -9.68
CA GLU A 18 4.49 -11.76 -9.46
C GLU A 18 4.77 -12.42 -8.10
N PHE A 19 6.05 -12.50 -7.70
CA PHE A 19 6.43 -12.99 -6.38
C PHE A 19 5.83 -12.11 -5.28
N SER A 20 6.01 -10.79 -5.37
CA SER A 20 5.42 -9.83 -4.42
C SER A 20 3.90 -9.93 -4.37
N GLY A 21 3.23 -10.08 -5.51
CA GLY A 21 1.79 -10.33 -5.59
C GLY A 21 1.37 -11.58 -4.82
N ARG A 22 2.08 -12.71 -4.99
CA ARG A 22 1.78 -13.93 -4.23
C ARG A 22 1.96 -13.72 -2.72
N GLN A 23 3.04 -13.05 -2.30
CA GLN A 23 3.30 -12.78 -0.88
C GLN A 23 2.25 -11.86 -0.26
N LEU A 24 1.88 -10.78 -0.94
CA LEU A 24 0.89 -9.83 -0.44
C LEU A 24 -0.52 -10.42 -0.42
N ARG A 25 -0.90 -11.19 -1.45
CA ARG A 25 -2.17 -11.92 -1.46
C ARG A 25 -2.25 -12.90 -0.30
N HIS A 26 -1.19 -13.66 -0.05
CA HIS A 26 -1.13 -14.56 1.10
C HIS A 26 -1.28 -13.80 2.43
N LEU A 27 -0.51 -12.73 2.64
CA LEU A 27 -0.54 -11.93 3.86
C LEU A 27 -1.96 -11.42 4.19
N ILE A 28 -2.60 -10.73 3.25
CA ILE A 28 -3.90 -10.07 3.51
C ILE A 28 -5.07 -11.04 3.51
N THR A 29 -4.90 -12.25 2.94
CA THR A 29 -5.91 -13.32 3.04
C THR A 29 -5.80 -14.04 4.39
N GLN A 30 -4.58 -14.31 4.87
CA GLN A 30 -4.38 -14.96 6.17
C GLN A 30 -4.66 -14.02 7.34
N HIS A 31 -4.39 -12.73 7.16
CA HIS A 31 -4.56 -11.70 8.19
C HIS A 31 -5.32 -10.48 7.65
N PRO A 32 -6.64 -10.61 7.40
CA PRO A 32 -7.45 -9.50 6.90
C PRO A 32 -7.40 -8.28 7.83
N GLY A 33 -7.22 -7.09 7.25
CA GLY A 33 -7.16 -5.83 7.99
C GLY A 33 -5.87 -5.61 8.80
N TYR A 34 -4.90 -6.53 8.75
CA TYR A 34 -3.62 -6.37 9.42
C TYR A 34 -2.66 -5.49 8.62
N PHE A 35 -1.97 -4.57 9.30
CA PHE A 35 -0.89 -3.76 8.75
C PHE A 35 0.46 -4.27 9.24
N PRO A 36 1.34 -4.80 8.36
CA PRO A 36 2.66 -5.26 8.75
C PRO A 36 3.58 -4.07 9.07
N LEU A 37 4.31 -4.18 10.18
CA LEU A 37 5.39 -3.25 10.55
C LEU A 37 6.76 -3.91 10.37
N TYR A 38 6.96 -5.08 10.96
CA TYR A 38 8.22 -5.81 10.93
C TYR A 38 7.97 -7.32 11.07
N THR A 39 9.04 -8.12 11.04
CA THR A 39 8.94 -9.57 11.25
C THR A 39 9.64 -10.00 12.53
N VAL A 40 9.09 -11.02 13.18
CA VAL A 40 9.73 -11.76 14.27
C VAL A 40 9.84 -13.22 13.84
N LYS A 41 11.07 -13.74 13.77
CA LYS A 41 11.35 -15.11 13.29
C LYS A 41 10.69 -15.41 11.93
N GLY A 42 10.71 -14.42 11.03
CA GLY A 42 10.15 -14.51 9.68
C GLY A 42 8.62 -14.42 9.58
N LYS A 43 7.91 -14.10 10.68
CA LYS A 43 6.45 -13.92 10.67
C LYS A 43 6.08 -12.45 10.71
N TRP A 44 5.18 -12.03 9.83
CA TRP A 44 4.63 -10.67 9.80
C TRP A 44 3.66 -10.39 10.95
N LYS A 45 2.79 -11.35 11.31
CA LYS A 45 1.86 -11.22 12.44
C LYS A 45 2.41 -11.97 13.64
N HIS A 46 2.60 -11.26 14.74
CA HIS A 46 3.13 -11.76 16.01
C HIS A 46 2.60 -10.91 17.18
N ASP A 47 2.77 -11.39 18.41
CA ASP A 47 2.17 -10.76 19.60
C ASP A 47 3.01 -9.63 20.22
N SER A 48 4.17 -9.28 19.65
CA SER A 48 4.96 -8.12 20.10
C SER A 48 4.21 -6.80 19.84
N GLU A 49 4.36 -5.84 20.76
CA GLU A 49 3.70 -4.54 20.66
C GLU A 49 4.18 -3.74 19.44
N ALA A 50 3.22 -3.14 18.72
CA ALA A 50 3.52 -2.11 17.76
C ALA A 50 3.92 -0.83 18.51
N TRP A 51 5.19 -0.44 18.41
CA TRP A 51 5.66 0.82 19.01
C TRP A 51 5.26 2.06 18.18
N THR A 52 4.70 1.84 16.99
CA THR A 52 4.29 2.90 16.07
C THR A 52 3.42 2.38 14.93
N ASN A 53 2.67 3.30 14.30
CA ASN A 53 1.74 3.02 13.21
C ASN A 53 2.02 3.89 11.97
N TRP A 54 3.19 4.52 11.84
CA TRP A 54 3.54 5.34 10.67
C TRP A 54 3.62 4.54 9.35
N CYS A 55 3.70 3.22 9.44
CA CYS A 55 3.89 2.32 8.31
C CYS A 55 2.59 1.84 7.65
N GLU A 56 1.41 2.16 8.21
CA GLU A 56 0.13 1.60 7.77
C GLU A 56 -0.21 1.92 6.30
N GLY A 57 0.35 3.00 5.73
CA GLY A 57 0.16 3.32 4.31
C GLY A 57 0.93 2.42 3.33
N PHE A 58 2.00 1.73 3.77
CA PHE A 58 2.86 0.98 2.84
C PHE A 58 2.18 -0.23 2.24
N LEU A 59 1.41 -0.97 3.03
CA LEU A 59 0.65 -2.11 2.52
C LEU A 59 -0.33 -1.65 1.43
N GLY A 60 -1.16 -0.64 1.71
CA GLY A 60 -2.10 -0.10 0.74
C GLY A 60 -1.40 0.42 -0.52
N GLY A 61 -0.24 1.08 -0.38
CA GLY A 61 0.57 1.53 -1.52
C GLY A 61 1.07 0.40 -2.40
N MET A 62 1.53 -0.71 -1.81
CA MET A 62 1.94 -1.88 -2.58
C MET A 62 0.77 -2.50 -3.35
N LEU A 63 -0.45 -2.50 -2.78
CA LEU A 63 -1.64 -2.99 -3.48
C LEU A 63 -2.00 -2.09 -4.67
N TRP A 64 -1.88 -0.77 -4.55
CA TRP A 64 -2.04 0.16 -5.67
C TRP A 64 -0.98 -0.03 -6.76
N ILE A 65 0.27 -0.30 -6.38
CA ILE A 65 1.34 -0.64 -7.33
C ILE A 65 0.98 -1.91 -8.10
N LEU A 66 0.54 -2.97 -7.42
CA LEU A 66 0.14 -4.22 -8.06
C LEU A 66 -1.05 -4.03 -9.02
N TYR A 67 -2.06 -3.26 -8.61
CA TYR A 67 -3.17 -2.91 -9.49
C TYR A 67 -2.68 -2.21 -10.76
N ARG A 68 -1.88 -1.14 -10.65
CA ARG A 68 -1.35 -0.40 -11.82
C ARG A 68 -0.56 -1.26 -12.80
N HIS A 69 0.07 -2.34 -12.33
CA HIS A 69 0.84 -3.24 -13.19
C HIS A 69 0.05 -4.41 -13.75
N SER A 70 -1.05 -4.82 -13.11
CA SER A 70 -1.81 -6.02 -13.49
C SER A 70 -3.19 -5.74 -14.06
N ASP A 71 -3.76 -4.56 -13.76
CA ASP A 71 -5.15 -4.19 -14.01
C ASP A 71 -6.18 -5.18 -13.42
N ASP A 72 -5.78 -5.99 -12.44
CA ASP A 72 -6.65 -6.95 -11.76
C ASP A 72 -7.45 -6.23 -10.67
N ALA A 73 -8.78 -6.15 -10.87
CA ALA A 73 -9.74 -5.51 -9.99
C ALA A 73 -9.67 -6.00 -8.54
N TRP A 74 -9.22 -7.23 -8.30
CA TRP A 74 -9.00 -7.74 -6.95
C TRP A 74 -7.99 -6.89 -6.18
N TRP A 75 -6.89 -6.46 -6.83
CA TRP A 75 -5.90 -5.59 -6.19
C TRP A 75 -6.45 -4.20 -5.91
N GLN A 76 -7.25 -3.65 -6.82
CA GLN A 76 -7.92 -2.37 -6.61
C GLN A 76 -8.84 -2.45 -5.39
N GLU A 77 -9.73 -3.44 -5.32
CA GLU A 77 -10.65 -3.59 -4.18
C GLU A 77 -9.91 -3.69 -2.84
N ARG A 78 -8.80 -4.45 -2.80
CA ARG A 78 -8.00 -4.57 -1.59
C ARG A 78 -7.29 -3.25 -1.27
N ALA A 79 -6.75 -2.55 -2.26
CA ALA A 79 -6.11 -1.25 -2.07
C ALA A 79 -7.10 -0.21 -1.51
N GLU A 80 -8.32 -0.14 -2.05
CA GLU A 80 -9.38 0.71 -1.52
C GLU A 80 -9.79 0.32 -0.10
N HIS A 81 -9.94 -0.98 0.18
CA HIS A 81 -10.26 -1.47 1.53
C HIS A 81 -9.21 -1.01 2.56
N TYR A 82 -7.93 -1.25 2.30
CA TYR A 82 -6.84 -0.85 3.19
C TYR A 82 -6.68 0.67 3.31
N SER A 83 -7.03 1.43 2.26
CA SER A 83 -7.07 2.89 2.32
C SER A 83 -8.16 3.39 3.27
N ARG A 84 -9.35 2.78 3.26
CA ARG A 84 -10.46 3.14 4.16
C ARG A 84 -10.15 2.82 5.63
N LEU A 85 -9.41 1.75 5.92
CA LEU A 85 -9.06 1.38 7.31
C LEU A 85 -8.27 2.47 8.05
N ILE A 86 -7.42 3.22 7.34
CA ILE A 86 -6.60 4.29 7.93
C ILE A 86 -7.23 5.69 7.83
N GLU A 87 -8.42 5.83 7.22
CA GLU A 87 -9.02 7.14 6.93
C GLU A 87 -9.25 7.97 8.19
N HIS A 88 -9.62 7.33 9.30
CA HIS A 88 -9.86 7.99 10.59
C HIS A 88 -8.65 8.77 11.11
N ARG A 89 -7.44 8.46 10.63
CA ARG A 89 -6.19 9.15 11.02
C ARG A 89 -5.95 10.46 10.26
N LYS A 90 -6.76 10.83 9.26
CA LYS A 90 -6.55 12.06 8.47
C LYS A 90 -6.62 13.33 9.32
N THR A 91 -7.28 13.28 10.47
CA THR A 91 -7.37 14.38 11.43
C THR A 91 -6.43 14.25 12.62
N ASP A 92 -5.51 13.28 12.62
CA ASP A 92 -4.54 13.12 13.71
C ASP A 92 -3.47 14.22 13.65
N ARG A 93 -3.49 15.14 14.61
CA ARG A 93 -2.57 16.30 14.66
C ARG A 93 -1.38 16.07 15.59
N ASN A 94 -1.29 14.92 16.24
CA ASN A 94 -0.22 14.62 17.17
C ASN A 94 0.95 13.86 16.51
N VAL A 95 0.89 13.66 15.20
CA VAL A 95 1.87 12.90 14.42
C VAL A 95 2.35 13.70 13.20
N HIS A 96 3.58 13.47 12.75
CA HIS A 96 4.20 14.18 11.62
C HIS A 96 4.31 13.30 10.35
N ASP A 97 3.79 12.09 10.42
CA ASP A 97 4.00 11.01 9.46
C ASP A 97 2.76 10.66 8.63
N LEU A 98 1.71 11.50 8.67
CA LEU A 98 0.49 11.29 7.88
C LEU A 98 0.77 11.19 6.38
N GLY A 99 1.84 11.80 5.89
CA GLY A 99 2.30 11.64 4.51
C GLY A 99 2.57 10.18 4.14
N PHE A 100 3.15 9.38 5.05
CA PHE A 100 3.40 7.94 4.83
C PHE A 100 2.12 7.12 4.80
N LEU A 101 1.04 7.62 5.38
CA LEU A 101 -0.27 6.98 5.34
C LEU A 101 -1.00 7.33 4.05
N PHE A 102 -1.19 8.62 3.80
CA PHE A 102 -2.18 9.11 2.83
C PHE A 102 -1.64 9.29 1.40
N LEU A 103 -0.33 9.54 1.22
CA LEU A 103 0.26 9.64 -0.13
C LEU A 103 0.31 8.28 -0.87
N PRO A 104 0.74 7.16 -0.26
CA PRO A 104 0.72 5.89 -0.97
C PRO A 104 -0.68 5.30 -1.15
N THR A 105 -1.68 5.76 -0.39
CA THR A 105 -3.04 5.19 -0.37
C THR A 105 -4.07 6.09 -1.05
N TRP A 106 -4.54 7.12 -0.37
CA TRP A 106 -5.60 8.02 -0.82
C TRP A 106 -5.18 8.87 -2.01
N LYS A 107 -3.93 9.34 -2.04
CA LYS A 107 -3.42 10.08 -3.21
C LYS A 107 -3.28 9.18 -4.42
N ALA A 108 -2.84 7.92 -4.27
CA ALA A 108 -2.83 6.95 -5.35
C ALA A 108 -4.25 6.65 -5.88
N TRP A 109 -5.24 6.58 -4.98
CA TRP A 109 -6.64 6.42 -5.36
C TRP A 109 -7.19 7.62 -6.13
N TYR A 110 -6.87 8.84 -5.68
CA TYR A 110 -7.20 10.06 -6.41
C TYR A 110 -6.52 10.09 -7.78
N ASP A 111 -5.24 9.75 -7.87
CA ASP A 111 -4.49 9.75 -9.14
C ASP A 111 -5.08 8.78 -10.17
N LEU A 112 -5.65 7.67 -9.70
CA LEU A 112 -6.34 6.72 -10.56
C LEU A 112 -7.70 7.24 -11.06
N THR A 113 -8.48 7.85 -10.18
CA THR A 113 -9.92 8.07 -10.42
C THR A 113 -10.28 9.52 -10.76
N GLY A 114 -9.46 10.49 -10.37
CA GLY A 114 -9.78 11.91 -10.41
C GLY A 114 -10.89 12.33 -9.42
N ASP A 115 -11.34 11.45 -8.52
CA ASP A 115 -12.44 11.75 -7.59
C ASP A 115 -11.99 12.76 -6.52
N SER A 116 -12.60 13.95 -6.55
CA SER A 116 -12.30 15.04 -5.63
C SER A 116 -12.52 14.68 -4.15
N ALA A 117 -13.43 13.74 -3.85
CA ALA A 117 -13.62 13.28 -2.48
C ALA A 117 -12.38 12.55 -1.95
N LYS A 118 -11.64 11.82 -2.80
CA LYS A 118 -10.37 11.18 -2.41
C LYS A 118 -9.28 12.20 -2.19
N ASN A 119 -9.22 13.23 -3.04
CA ASN A 119 -8.29 14.33 -2.86
C ASN A 119 -8.56 15.11 -1.57
N GLN A 120 -9.83 15.29 -1.19
CA GLN A 120 -10.17 15.98 0.06
C GLN A 120 -9.61 15.26 1.27
N VAL A 121 -9.60 13.92 1.30
CA VAL A 121 -8.96 13.16 2.39
C VAL A 121 -7.46 13.41 2.49
N VAL A 122 -6.78 13.54 1.34
CA VAL A 122 -5.35 13.88 1.30
C VAL A 122 -5.11 15.31 1.81
N ILE A 123 -5.96 16.25 1.41
CA ILE A 123 -5.89 17.66 1.87
C ILE A 123 -6.12 17.73 3.38
N ASP A 124 -7.13 17.05 3.91
CA ASP A 124 -7.44 17.01 5.34
C ASP A 124 -6.25 16.46 6.16
N ALA A 125 -5.57 15.44 5.64
CA ALA A 125 -4.35 14.88 6.23
C ALA A 125 -3.15 15.83 6.17
N GLY A 126 -3.06 16.66 5.12
CA GLY A 126 -1.99 17.65 4.96
C GLY A 126 -2.21 18.97 5.72
N ASN A 127 -3.43 19.22 6.21
CA ASN A 127 -3.78 20.39 7.02
C ASN A 127 -3.31 20.20 8.48
N THR A 128 -2.00 20.18 8.67
CA THR A 128 -1.31 20.05 9.98
C THR A 128 -1.12 21.40 10.65
#